data_AF-A0A7X6MIN9-F1
#
_entry.id   AF-A0A7X6MIN9-F1
#
_cell.length_a   1.000
_cell.length_b   1.000
_cell.length_c   1.000
_cell.angle_alpha   90.00
_cell.angle_beta   90.00
_cell.angle_gamma   90.00
#
_symmetry.space_group_name_H-M   'P 1'
#
loop_
_entity.id
_entity.type
_entity.pdbx_description
1 polymer ?
#
loop_
_entity_poly.entity_id
_entity_poly.type
_entity_poly.pdbx_seq_one_letter_code
_entity_poly.pdbx_strand_id
1 'polypeptide(L)'
;MTTPTRHSTAADLIADFVSTGGRLTDRADLARFLREHRLATEGAIPITLADLDEAIALRDGIRAVLERRAEPDHEAIARGQKVLDGLRVTVRLQASREAPVPLAPAVVDEVRRGLARIAGAWAVVLSTGEWRHIRV
;
A
#
# COMPACT_ATOMS: atom_id res chain seq x y z
N MET A 1 -0.77 15.19 -30.03
CA MET A 1 -1.80 14.28 -29.48
C MET A 1 -1.33 13.83 -28.10
N THR A 2 -1.76 14.48 -27.03
CA THR A 2 -1.46 14.06 -25.65
C THR A 2 -2.64 13.24 -25.17
N THR A 3 -2.54 11.91 -25.21
CA THR A 3 -3.53 11.05 -24.55
C THR A 3 -3.50 11.40 -23.07
N PRO A 4 -4.63 11.77 -22.43
CA PRO A 4 -4.65 11.91 -20.99
C PRO A 4 -4.35 10.53 -20.41
N THR A 5 -3.16 10.35 -19.86
CA THR A 5 -2.81 9.19 -19.05
C THR A 5 -3.55 9.33 -17.73
N ARG A 6 -4.84 8.99 -17.72
CA ARG A 6 -5.57 8.80 -16.47
C ARG A 6 -4.86 7.67 -15.73
N HIS A 7 -4.36 7.96 -14.54
CA HIS A 7 -3.75 6.96 -13.70
C HIS A 7 -4.71 5.79 -13.50
N SER A 8 -4.18 4.57 -13.47
CA SER A 8 -4.95 3.43 -13.00
C SER A 8 -5.29 3.59 -11.52
N THR A 9 -6.30 2.88 -11.04
CA THR A 9 -6.61 2.83 -9.60
C THR A 9 -5.42 2.35 -8.76
N ALA A 10 -4.54 1.51 -9.33
CA ALA A 10 -3.31 1.09 -8.66
C ALA A 10 -2.31 2.25 -8.54
N ALA A 11 -2.12 3.02 -9.62
CA ALA A 11 -1.26 4.20 -9.61
C ALA A 11 -1.79 5.30 -8.67
N ASP A 12 -3.10 5.53 -8.63
CA ASP A 12 -3.74 6.46 -7.69
C ASP A 12 -3.52 6.02 -6.23
N LEU A 13 -3.75 4.73 -5.92
CA LEU A 13 -3.51 4.21 -4.58
C LEU A 13 -2.05 4.39 -4.13
N ILE A 14 -1.09 4.12 -5.01
CA ILE A 14 0.33 4.29 -4.69
C ILE A 14 0.69 5.76 -4.52
N ALA A 15 0.20 6.64 -5.41
CA ALA A 15 0.41 8.09 -5.29
C ALA A 15 -0.14 8.63 -3.96
N ASP A 16 -1.36 8.24 -3.60
CA ASP A 16 -1.97 8.63 -2.33
C ASP A 16 -1.16 8.09 -1.14
N PHE A 17 -0.77 6.81 -1.17
CA PHE A 17 0.03 6.19 -0.11
C PHE A 17 1.36 6.93 0.15
N VAL A 18 2.14 7.23 -0.89
CA VAL A 18 3.45 7.88 -0.74
C VAL A 18 3.36 9.39 -0.44
N SER A 19 2.24 10.03 -0.81
CA SER A 19 1.97 11.43 -0.49
C SER A 19 1.55 11.65 0.97
N THR A 20 1.27 10.58 1.72
CA THR A 20 0.98 10.65 3.16
C THR A 20 2.17 11.06 4.04
N GLY A 21 3.30 11.50 3.49
CA GLY A 21 4.58 11.79 4.17
C GLY A 21 4.57 12.80 5.35
N GLY A 22 3.41 13.30 5.76
CA GLY A 22 3.21 13.99 7.05
C GLY A 22 1.89 13.66 7.77
N ARG A 23 1.09 12.71 7.24
CA ARG A 23 -0.25 12.31 7.72
C ARG A 23 -0.39 10.81 7.96
N LEU A 24 0.70 10.06 7.92
CA LEU A 24 0.77 8.67 8.35
C LEU A 24 1.88 8.60 9.39
N THR A 25 1.58 9.12 10.57
CA THR A 25 2.49 9.22 11.71
C THR A 25 2.04 8.37 12.89
N ASP A 26 0.77 7.97 12.93
CA ASP A 26 0.22 7.12 13.99
C ASP A 26 -0.73 6.03 13.46
N ARG A 27 -1.24 5.22 14.40
CA ARG A 27 -2.16 4.10 14.11
C ARG A 27 -3.52 4.58 13.62
N ALA A 28 -4.00 5.74 14.06
CA ALA A 28 -5.28 6.28 13.63
C ALA A 28 -5.21 6.72 12.16
N ASP A 29 -4.10 7.32 11.76
CA ASP A 29 -3.82 7.66 10.37
C ASP A 29 -3.77 6.41 9.48
N LEU A 30 -3.08 5.35 9.91
CA LEU A 30 -3.04 4.10 9.15
C LEU A 30 -4.45 3.49 9.01
N ALA A 31 -5.21 3.44 10.10
CA ALA A 31 -6.58 2.96 10.05
C ALA A 31 -7.46 3.80 9.11
N ARG A 32 -7.29 5.12 9.14
CA ARG A 32 -8.02 6.05 8.27
C ARG A 32 -7.67 5.82 6.81
N PHE A 33 -6.37 5.75 6.46
CA PHE A 33 -5.91 5.46 5.10
C PHE A 33 -6.48 4.13 4.57
N LEU A 34 -6.38 3.06 5.37
CA LEU A 34 -6.90 1.75 4.99
C LEU A 34 -8.41 1.76 4.74
N ARG A 35 -9.18 2.55 5.50
CA ARG A 35 -10.63 2.69 5.28
C ARG A 35 -10.97 3.55 4.08
N GLU A 36 -10.30 4.69 3.91
CA GLU A 36 -10.48 5.60 2.76
C GLU A 36 -10.29 4.85 1.43
N HIS A 37 -9.31 3.94 1.37
CA HIS A 37 -9.04 3.11 0.19
C HIS A 37 -9.73 1.74 0.20
N ARG A 38 -10.66 1.48 1.13
CA ARG A 38 -11.40 0.19 1.27
C ARG A 38 -10.49 -1.04 1.35
N LEU A 39 -9.31 -0.89 1.96
CA LEU A 39 -8.30 -1.92 2.15
C LEU A 39 -8.53 -2.75 3.42
N ALA A 40 -9.31 -2.23 4.36
CA ALA A 40 -9.77 -2.91 5.56
C ALA A 40 -11.29 -2.74 5.74
N THR A 41 -11.89 -3.56 6.60
CA THR A 41 -13.34 -3.45 6.87
C THR A 41 -13.63 -2.22 7.75
N GLU A 42 -14.88 -1.78 7.81
CA GLU A 42 -15.29 -0.62 8.61
C GLU A 42 -15.20 -0.85 10.13
N GLY A 43 -14.94 -2.09 10.57
CA GLY A 43 -14.83 -2.46 11.97
C GLY A 43 -13.63 -1.86 12.71
N ALA A 44 -13.52 -2.23 13.99
CA ALA A 44 -12.32 -1.95 14.77
C ALA A 44 -11.15 -2.78 14.21
N ILE A 45 -10.11 -2.08 13.76
CA ILE A 45 -8.89 -2.69 13.23
C ILE A 45 -7.83 -2.59 14.33
N PRO A 46 -7.42 -3.69 14.96
CA PRO A 46 -6.35 -3.66 15.96
C PRO A 46 -5.01 -3.47 15.26
N ILE A 47 -4.53 -2.23 15.22
CA ILE A 47 -3.22 -1.89 14.62
C ILE A 47 -2.15 -1.91 15.71
N THR A 48 -1.14 -2.75 15.54
CA THR A 48 0.03 -2.77 16.43
C THR A 48 1.05 -1.70 16.02
N LEU A 49 2.04 -1.43 16.88
CA LEU A 49 3.16 -0.55 16.50
C LEU A 49 4.00 -1.17 15.37
N ALA A 50 4.18 -2.48 15.38
CA ALA A 50 4.90 -3.17 14.31
C ALA A 50 4.21 -3.01 12.95
N ASP A 51 2.88 -3.06 12.89
CA ASP A 51 2.15 -2.83 11.65
C ASP A 51 2.33 -1.40 11.12
N LEU A 52 2.37 -0.41 12.02
CA LEU A 52 2.63 0.98 11.66
C LEU A 52 4.06 1.15 11.13
N ASP A 53 5.05 0.56 11.81
CA ASP A 53 6.45 0.61 11.38
C ASP A 53 6.65 -0.05 10.00
N GLU A 54 5.99 -1.19 9.75
CA GLU A 54 5.99 -1.84 8.45
C GLU A 54 5.34 -0.96 7.37
N ALA A 55 4.21 -0.32 7.67
CA ALA A 55 3.54 0.60 6.74
C ALA A 55 4.43 1.80 6.39
N ILE A 56 5.08 2.41 7.37
CA ILE A 56 6.01 3.53 7.19
C ILE A 56 7.22 3.08 6.37
N ALA A 57 7.85 1.96 6.72
CA ALA A 57 8.99 1.42 6.00
C ALA A 57 8.66 1.11 4.53
N LEU A 58 7.46 0.54 4.27
CA LEU A 58 6.99 0.29 2.91
C LEU A 58 6.78 1.61 2.14
N ARG A 59 6.10 2.59 2.74
CA ARG A 59 5.87 3.91 2.14
C ARG A 59 7.18 4.58 1.77
N ASP A 60 8.11 4.63 2.71
CA ASP A 60 9.39 5.34 2.55
C ASP A 60 10.26 4.63 1.50
N GLY A 61 10.25 3.29 1.46
CA GLY A 61 10.92 2.53 0.42
C GLY A 61 10.37 2.81 -0.99
N ILE A 62 9.04 2.84 -1.16
CA ILE A 62 8.42 3.18 -2.46
C ILE A 62 8.73 4.64 -2.83
N ARG A 63 8.63 5.57 -1.87
CA ARG A 63 8.95 6.99 -2.06
C ARG A 63 10.41 7.17 -2.50
N ALA A 64 11.36 6.48 -1.87
CA ALA A 64 12.78 6.53 -2.26
C ALA A 64 13.02 6.12 -3.71
N VAL A 65 12.27 5.13 -4.23
CA VAL A 65 12.32 4.76 -5.66
C VAL A 65 11.74 5.86 -6.55
N LEU A 66 10.62 6.45 -6.15
CA LEU A 66 9.88 7.42 -6.96
C LEU A 66 10.53 8.82 -7.01
N GLU A 67 11.30 9.21 -5.99
CA GLU A 67 11.98 10.52 -5.93
C GLU A 67 13.09 10.68 -6.97
N ARG A 68 13.59 9.58 -7.57
CA ARG A 68 14.62 9.58 -8.64
C ARG A 68 15.82 10.47 -8.34
N ARG A 69 16.26 10.46 -7.08
CA ARG A 69 17.49 11.14 -6.66
C ARG A 69 18.68 10.55 -7.42
N ALA A 70 19.72 11.36 -7.59
CA ALA A 70 20.99 10.90 -8.18
C ALA A 70 21.59 9.74 -7.37
N GLU A 71 21.43 9.80 -6.05
CA GLU A 71 21.73 8.70 -5.12
C GLU A 71 20.44 8.32 -4.38
N PRO A 72 19.86 7.14 -4.67
CA PRO A 72 18.67 6.65 -3.97
C PRO A 72 18.96 6.34 -2.50
N ASP A 73 17.94 6.49 -1.65
CA ASP A 73 18.02 6.01 -0.27
C ASP A 73 17.94 4.47 -0.24
N HIS A 74 19.10 3.84 -0.37
CA HIS A 74 19.24 2.38 -0.42
C HIS A 74 18.76 1.70 0.87
N GLU A 75 18.85 2.37 2.02
CA GLU A 75 18.38 1.82 3.29
C GLU A 75 16.86 1.79 3.36
N ALA A 76 16.19 2.89 2.98
CA ALA A 76 14.73 2.93 2.87
C ALA A 76 14.21 1.87 1.89
N ILE A 77 14.86 1.74 0.73
CA ILE A 77 14.50 0.71 -0.27
C ILE A 77 14.65 -0.70 0.32
N ALA A 78 15.76 -1.00 1.00
CA ALA A 78 15.99 -2.32 1.59
C ALA A 78 14.97 -2.65 2.69
N ARG A 79 14.62 -1.67 3.53
CA ARG A 79 13.56 -1.84 4.55
C ARG A 79 12.20 -2.08 3.92
N GLY A 80 11.83 -1.30 2.90
CA GLY A 80 10.59 -1.50 2.15
C GLY A 80 10.52 -2.88 1.47
N GLN A 81 11.63 -3.33 0.88
CA GLN A 81 11.72 -4.66 0.27
C GLN A 81 11.52 -5.77 1.31
N LYS A 82 12.14 -5.66 2.50
CA LYS A 82 11.95 -6.62 3.59
C LYS A 82 10.48 -6.74 4.02
N VAL A 83 9.74 -5.64 4.02
CA VAL A 83 8.29 -5.66 4.30
C VAL A 83 7.56 -6.41 3.18
N LEU A 84 7.84 -6.10 1.91
CA LEU A 84 7.25 -6.80 0.76
C LEU A 84 7.45 -8.32 0.83
N ASP A 85 8.66 -8.77 1.17
CA ASP A 85 9.01 -10.19 1.28
C ASP A 85 8.20 -10.91 2.40
N GLY A 86 7.78 -10.18 3.42
CA GLY A 86 6.99 -10.71 4.54
C GLY A 86 5.47 -10.73 4.30
N LEU A 87 4.97 -9.98 3.30
CA LEU A 87 3.54 -9.84 3.04
C LEU A 87 2.97 -11.04 2.29
N ARG A 88 1.85 -11.58 2.79
CA ARG A 88 1.12 -12.68 2.14
C ARG A 88 -0.14 -12.17 1.48
N VAL A 89 -0.28 -12.43 0.17
CA VAL A 89 -1.51 -12.12 -0.56
C VAL A 89 -2.57 -13.17 -0.24
N THR A 90 -3.72 -12.72 0.26
CA THR A 90 -4.91 -13.55 0.45
C THR A 90 -6.08 -12.88 -0.27
N VAL A 91 -6.65 -13.55 -1.26
CA VAL A 91 -7.71 -13.00 -2.13
C VAL A 91 -8.75 -14.07 -2.45
N ARG A 92 -10.01 -13.66 -2.66
CA ARG A 92 -11.06 -14.55 -3.18
C ARG A 92 -11.01 -14.58 -4.70
N LEU A 93 -11.21 -15.77 -5.27
CA LEU A 93 -11.42 -15.92 -6.71
C LEU A 93 -12.77 -15.36 -7.16
N GLN A 94 -13.78 -15.38 -6.29
CA GLN A 94 -15.12 -14.85 -6.57
C GLN A 94 -15.39 -13.58 -5.77
N ALA A 95 -15.94 -12.57 -6.44
CA ALA A 95 -16.41 -11.37 -5.77
C ALA A 95 -17.59 -11.70 -4.86
N SER A 96 -17.58 -11.16 -3.64
CA SER A 96 -18.75 -11.19 -2.76
C SER A 96 -19.73 -10.10 -3.19
N ARG A 97 -21.00 -10.46 -3.38
CA ARG A 97 -22.09 -9.49 -3.60
C ARG A 97 -22.62 -8.90 -2.29
N GLU A 98 -22.35 -9.56 -1.17
CA GLU A 98 -22.69 -9.11 0.18
C GLU A 98 -21.52 -8.32 0.79
N ALA A 99 -21.81 -7.59 1.88
CA ALA A 99 -20.85 -6.79 2.67
C ALA A 99 -19.50 -7.51 2.83
N PRO A 100 -18.35 -6.80 2.94
CA PRO A 100 -17.02 -7.41 2.94
C PRO A 100 -16.88 -8.47 4.05
N VAL A 101 -17.22 -9.73 3.72
CA VAL A 101 -17.13 -10.84 4.65
C VAL A 101 -15.65 -11.12 4.87
N PRO A 102 -15.16 -11.20 6.11
CA PRO A 102 -13.76 -11.51 6.39
C PRO A 102 -13.29 -12.75 5.61
N LEU A 103 -12.11 -12.67 5.00
CA LEU A 103 -11.45 -13.88 4.49
C LEU A 103 -11.16 -14.77 5.69
N ALA A 104 -11.84 -15.92 5.73
CA ALA A 104 -11.65 -16.97 6.71
C ALA A 104 -10.79 -18.10 6.06
N PRO A 105 -9.85 -18.70 6.81
CA PRO A 105 -9.57 -18.43 8.23
C PRO A 105 -8.83 -17.09 8.42
N ALA A 106 -9.00 -16.48 9.60
CA ALA A 106 -8.36 -15.23 9.98
C ALA A 106 -6.84 -15.38 10.24
N VAL A 107 -6.13 -16.13 9.38
CA VAL A 107 -4.69 -16.41 9.51
C VAL A 107 -3.84 -15.17 9.25
N VAL A 108 -4.41 -14.19 8.53
CA VAL A 108 -3.77 -12.91 8.25
C VAL A 108 -4.65 -11.79 8.79
N ASP A 109 -4.08 -10.97 9.65
CA ASP A 109 -4.72 -9.77 10.20
C ASP A 109 -5.15 -8.80 9.07
N GLU A 110 -6.21 -8.02 9.29
CA GLU A 110 -6.76 -7.09 8.29
C GLU A 110 -5.75 -6.05 7.83
N VAL A 111 -4.87 -5.57 8.72
CA VAL A 111 -3.84 -4.59 8.39
C VAL A 111 -2.86 -5.19 7.39
N ARG A 112 -2.38 -6.41 7.66
CA ARG A 112 -1.46 -7.12 6.77
C ARG A 112 -2.07 -7.40 5.40
N ARG A 113 -3.39 -7.67 5.34
CA ARG A 113 -4.10 -7.77 4.04
C ARG A 113 -4.15 -6.43 3.32
N GLY A 114 -4.36 -5.33 4.05
CA GLY A 114 -4.32 -3.97 3.50
C GLY A 114 -2.95 -3.66 2.90
N LEU A 115 -1.88 -3.90 3.65
CA LEU A 115 -0.50 -3.75 3.17
C LEU A 115 -0.19 -4.65 1.98
N ALA A 116 -0.65 -5.91 1.99
CA ALA A 116 -0.48 -6.82 0.85
C ALA A 116 -1.20 -6.33 -0.43
N ARG A 117 -2.31 -5.61 -0.30
CA ARG A 117 -3.00 -4.98 -1.44
C ARG A 117 -2.25 -3.77 -1.98
N ILE A 118 -1.66 -2.96 -1.10
CA ILE A 118 -0.75 -1.87 -1.50
C ILE A 118 0.46 -2.46 -2.24
N ALA A 119 1.05 -3.54 -1.73
CA ALA A 119 2.13 -4.27 -2.40
C ALA A 119 1.70 -4.79 -3.79
N GLY A 120 0.49 -5.33 -3.90
CA GLY A 120 -0.08 -5.73 -5.20
C GLY A 120 -0.25 -4.58 -6.17
N ALA A 121 -0.73 -3.42 -5.71
CA ALA A 121 -0.82 -2.21 -6.52
C ALA A 121 0.57 -1.73 -6.98
N TRP A 122 1.57 -1.79 -6.10
CA TRP A 122 2.95 -1.46 -6.45
C TRP A 122 3.51 -2.41 -7.54
N ALA A 123 3.26 -3.71 -7.41
CA ALA A 123 3.66 -4.69 -8.42
C ALA A 123 3.02 -4.40 -9.80
N VAL A 124 1.73 -4.02 -9.83
CA VAL A 124 1.04 -3.60 -11.05
C VAL A 124 1.72 -2.35 -11.64
N VAL A 125 1.90 -1.30 -10.84
CA VAL A 125 2.53 -0.04 -11.24
C VAL A 125 3.95 -0.23 -11.79
N LEU A 126 4.72 -1.17 -11.23
CA LEU A 126 6.03 -1.55 -11.76
C LEU A 126 5.91 -2.25 -13.11
N SER A 127 5.02 -3.25 -13.23
CA SER A 127 4.83 -4.04 -14.44
C SER A 127 4.30 -3.23 -15.62
N THR A 128 3.47 -2.21 -15.38
CA THR A 128 2.90 -1.33 -16.40
C THR A 128 3.79 -0.14 -16.72
N GLY A 129 4.79 0.15 -15.87
CA GLY A 129 5.66 1.31 -16.01
C GLY A 129 5.04 2.64 -15.54
N GLU A 130 3.86 2.60 -14.92
CA GLU A 130 3.14 3.79 -14.43
C GLU A 130 3.92 4.54 -13.34
N TRP A 131 4.85 3.89 -12.64
CA TRP A 131 5.75 4.53 -11.67
C TRP A 131 6.51 5.74 -12.26
N ARG A 132 6.71 5.76 -13.59
CA ARG A 132 7.35 6.88 -14.30
C ARG A 132 6.53 8.15 -14.31
N HIS A 133 5.23 8.08 -14.00
CA HIS A 133 4.30 9.19 -14.03
C HIS A 133 3.80 9.60 -12.63
N ILE A 134 4.07 8.79 -11.61
CA ILE A 134 3.80 9.12 -10.21
C ILE A 134 4.82 10.18 -9.73
N ARG A 135 4.33 11.20 -9.03
CA ARG A 135 5.13 12.28 -8.42
C ARG A 135 4.99 12.23 -6.89
N VAL A 136 6.06 12.58 -6.18
CA VAL A 136 6.18 12.50 -4.71
C VAL A 136 6.87 13.75 -4.16
#